data_AF-A0A3N2KKV2-F1
#
_entry.id   AF-A0A3N2KKV2-F1
#
_cell.length_a   1.000
_cell.length_b   1.000
_cell.length_c   1.000
_cell.angle_alpha   90.00
_cell.angle_beta   90.00
_cell.angle_gamma   90.00
#
_symmetry.space_group_name_H-M   'P 1'
#
loop_
_entity.id
_entity.type
_entity.pdbx_description
1 polymer ?
#
loop_
_entity_poly.entity_id
_entity_poly.type
_entity_poly.pdbx_seq_one_letter_code
_entity_poly.pdbx_strand_id
1 'polypeptide(L)'
;MKKQLSENWQLWILMGSVFLALSAGARKMALDLEWSEFNANIAFIVSFVSMSVIYLVFHDLSVKIFQPMFERLFKRMGFKPRTDIDKHDDMIVIDYGTTREQKKRKQEERVIALESKVVKYIGEIMSPYTTEKQLSKLIELSCEFIHTKLAPDFQESDAVTVSDELSTMDLMHYGWNIAKPFGKPCGHTALFLKQIFPVAFRNTEVYTIEKKLRLNPMQGKIRINKDIAVNRSEVLSPEHTACKKPSPMKKKVKIGSKSAQEAAIADMLEDGFSGTTDLEDLLLED
;
A
#
# COMPACT_ATOMS: atom_id res chain seq x y z
N MET A 1 -19.71 -6.23 35.24
CA MET A 1 -18.60 -6.53 36.16
C MET A 1 -17.57 -7.52 35.61
N LYS A 2 -17.95 -8.65 34.99
CA LYS A 2 -16.98 -9.65 34.48
C LYS A 2 -16.03 -9.14 33.37
N LYS A 3 -16.49 -8.26 32.46
CA LYS A 3 -15.64 -7.70 31.37
C LYS A 3 -14.55 -6.71 31.83
N GLN A 4 -14.83 -5.92 32.87
CA GLN A 4 -13.85 -4.95 33.43
C GLN A 4 -12.73 -5.64 34.23
N LEU A 5 -12.93 -6.90 34.63
CA LEU A 5 -11.96 -7.68 35.40
C LEU A 5 -10.80 -8.18 34.53
N SER A 6 -11.04 -8.46 33.24
CA SER A 6 -10.04 -9.07 32.34
C SER A 6 -9.17 -8.06 31.61
N GLU A 7 -9.67 -6.86 31.34
CA GLU A 7 -8.95 -5.88 30.50
C GLU A 7 -7.77 -5.21 31.22
N ASN A 8 -7.77 -5.20 32.56
CA ASN A 8 -6.77 -4.49 33.38
C ASN A 8 -6.05 -5.39 34.39
N TRP A 9 -5.85 -6.68 34.07
CA TRP A 9 -5.23 -7.65 34.99
C TRP A 9 -3.85 -7.20 35.53
N GLN A 10 -3.09 -6.44 34.74
CA GLN A 10 -1.80 -5.85 35.12
C GLN A 10 -1.92 -4.90 36.33
N LEU A 11 -2.97 -4.08 36.38
CA LEU A 11 -3.18 -3.12 37.46
C LEU A 11 -3.50 -3.82 38.78
N TRP A 12 -4.28 -4.91 38.71
CA TRP A 12 -4.60 -5.75 39.88
C TRP A 12 -3.36 -6.45 40.44
N ILE A 13 -2.47 -6.94 39.57
CA ILE A 13 -1.19 -7.53 40.00
C ILE A 13 -0.30 -6.47 40.67
N LEU A 14 -0.22 -5.27 40.09
CA LEU A 14 0.57 -4.18 40.67
C LEU A 14 0.07 -3.80 42.06
N MET A 15 -1.25 -3.61 42.23
CA MET A 15 -1.84 -3.32 43.55
C MET A 15 -1.62 -4.46 44.54
N GLY A 16 -1.77 -5.72 44.11
CA GLY A 16 -1.48 -6.89 44.95
C GLY A 16 -0.03 -6.93 45.45
N SER A 17 0.93 -6.56 44.59
CA SER A 17 2.34 -6.44 44.95
C SER A 17 2.59 -5.35 46.00
N VAL A 18 1.94 -4.19 45.86
CA VAL A 18 2.02 -3.09 46.83
C VAL A 18 1.45 -3.52 48.20
N PHE A 19 0.31 -4.20 48.21
CA PHE A 19 -0.27 -4.72 49.47
C PHE A 19 0.63 -5.77 50.11
N LEU A 20 1.25 -6.63 49.31
CA LEU A 20 2.20 -7.62 49.80
C LEU A 20 3.41 -6.95 50.49
N ALA A 21 3.95 -5.88 49.89
CA ALA A 21 5.04 -5.11 50.46
C ALA A 21 4.64 -4.40 51.77
N LEU A 22 3.44 -3.81 51.83
CA LEU A 22 2.92 -3.15 53.03
C LEU A 22 2.68 -4.15 54.17
N SER A 23 2.11 -5.31 53.87
CA SER A 23 1.94 -6.39 54.85
C SER A 23 3.27 -6.94 55.33
N ALA A 24 4.27 -7.07 54.46
CA ALA A 24 5.63 -7.45 54.85
C ALA A 24 6.26 -6.40 55.80
N GLY A 25 5.96 -5.11 55.57
CA GLY A 25 6.31 -4.03 56.49
C GLY A 25 5.65 -4.19 57.87
N ALA A 26 4.35 -4.51 57.92
CA ALA A 26 3.64 -4.77 59.17
C ALA A 26 4.21 -5.97 59.93
N ARG A 27 4.61 -7.03 59.22
CA ARG A 27 5.33 -8.17 59.81
C ARG A 27 6.66 -7.75 60.43
N LYS A 28 7.43 -6.93 59.71
CA LYS A 28 8.72 -6.44 60.20
C LYS A 28 8.53 -5.63 61.49
N MET A 29 7.55 -4.73 61.51
CA MET A 29 7.21 -3.94 62.70
C MET A 29 6.78 -4.83 63.89
N ALA A 30 6.04 -5.91 63.64
CA ALA A 30 5.66 -6.85 64.71
C ALA A 30 6.88 -7.57 65.32
N LEU A 31 7.86 -7.94 64.48
CA LEU A 31 9.12 -8.53 64.96
C LEU A 31 9.97 -7.51 65.72
N ASP A 32 10.01 -6.25 65.26
CA ASP A 32 10.71 -5.16 65.95
C ASP A 32 10.07 -4.83 67.32
N LEU A 33 8.79 -5.18 67.52
CA LEU A 33 8.04 -5.09 68.78
C LEU A 33 8.16 -6.35 69.65
N GLU A 34 9.12 -7.24 69.34
CA GLU A 34 9.39 -8.50 70.05
C GLU A 34 8.23 -9.52 70.02
N TRP A 35 7.34 -9.46 69.03
CA TRP A 35 6.31 -10.49 68.87
C TRP A 35 6.93 -11.80 68.39
N SER A 36 6.35 -12.94 68.81
CA SER A 36 6.79 -14.25 68.34
C SER A 36 6.65 -14.37 66.82
N GLU A 37 7.51 -15.15 66.17
CA GLU A 37 7.46 -15.35 64.71
C GLU A 37 6.10 -15.84 64.22
N PHE A 38 5.43 -16.67 65.03
CA PHE A 38 4.07 -17.14 64.77
C PHE A 38 3.06 -15.97 64.78
N ASN A 39 3.11 -15.10 65.79
CA ASN A 39 2.20 -13.95 65.89
C ASN A 39 2.49 -12.90 64.80
N ALA A 40 3.76 -12.71 64.42
CA ALA A 40 4.14 -11.82 63.32
C ALA A 40 3.63 -12.34 61.97
N ASN A 41 3.65 -13.66 61.73
CA ASN A 41 3.06 -14.27 60.54
C ASN A 41 1.53 -14.14 60.51
N ILE A 42 0.87 -14.23 61.67
CA ILE A 42 -0.57 -13.97 61.75
C ILE A 42 -0.87 -12.50 61.43
N ALA A 43 -0.10 -11.56 61.99
CA ALA A 43 -0.24 -10.12 61.71
C ALA A 43 -0.05 -9.80 60.21
N PHE A 44 0.89 -10.48 59.55
CA PHE A 44 1.07 -10.39 58.09
C PHE A 44 -0.21 -10.76 57.33
N ILE A 45 -0.79 -11.93 57.60
CA ILE A 45 -1.98 -12.42 56.88
C ILE A 45 -3.18 -11.53 57.15
N VAL A 46 -3.41 -11.16 58.42
CA VAL A 46 -4.53 -10.31 58.81
C VAL A 46 -4.43 -8.92 58.17
N SER A 47 -3.24 -8.32 58.15
CA SER A 47 -3.03 -7.02 57.50
C SER A 47 -3.27 -7.09 55.98
N PHE A 48 -2.83 -8.17 55.32
CA PHE A 48 -3.02 -8.34 53.87
C PHE A 48 -4.50 -8.48 53.50
N VAL A 49 -5.24 -9.31 54.25
CA VAL A 49 -6.68 -9.51 54.04
C VAL A 49 -7.45 -8.23 54.34
N SER A 50 -7.13 -7.56 55.45
CA SER A 50 -7.77 -6.29 55.84
C SER A 50 -7.58 -5.20 54.78
N MET A 51 -6.35 -4.98 54.31
CA MET A 51 -6.05 -4.01 53.26
C MET A 51 -6.77 -4.34 51.94
N SER A 52 -6.88 -5.61 51.58
CA SER A 52 -7.60 -6.05 50.38
C SER A 52 -9.09 -5.74 50.47
N VAL A 53 -9.74 -5.97 51.62
CA VAL A 53 -11.16 -5.64 51.84
C VAL A 53 -11.39 -4.13 51.81
N ILE A 54 -10.53 -3.36 52.50
CA ILE A 54 -10.61 -1.89 52.52
C ILE A 54 -10.45 -1.33 51.09
N TYR A 55 -9.51 -1.88 50.31
CA TYR A 55 -9.31 -1.48 48.92
C TYR A 55 -10.56 -1.69 48.06
N LEU A 56 -11.24 -2.83 48.18
CA LEU A 56 -12.45 -3.09 47.38
C LEU A 56 -13.57 -2.08 47.70
N VAL A 57 -13.77 -1.78 48.98
CA VAL A 57 -14.77 -0.78 49.42
C VAL A 57 -14.38 0.61 48.94
N PHE A 58 -13.11 0.98 49.09
CA PHE A 58 -12.60 2.28 48.63
C PHE A 58 -12.66 2.41 47.11
N HIS A 59 -12.39 1.35 46.36
CA HIS A 59 -12.45 1.34 44.90
C HIS A 59 -13.88 1.59 44.41
N ASP A 60 -14.88 0.89 44.96
CA ASP A 60 -16.29 1.10 44.59
C ASP A 60 -16.77 2.53 44.92
N LEU A 61 -16.38 3.04 46.09
CA LEU A 61 -16.69 4.42 46.50
C LEU A 61 -15.96 5.45 45.61
N SER A 62 -14.70 5.19 45.29
CA SER A 62 -13.87 6.04 44.45
C SER A 62 -14.45 6.15 43.05
N VAL A 63 -14.83 5.05 42.39
CA VAL A 63 -15.44 5.12 41.05
C VAL A 63 -16.74 5.94 41.09
N LYS A 64 -17.59 5.73 42.11
CA LYS A 64 -18.84 6.47 42.28
C LYS A 64 -18.66 7.96 42.51
N ILE A 65 -17.58 8.38 43.18
CA ILE A 65 -17.30 9.79 43.48
C ILE A 65 -16.47 10.45 42.37
N PHE A 66 -15.38 9.81 41.94
CA PHE A 66 -14.45 10.37 40.97
C PHE A 66 -15.08 10.50 39.59
N GLN A 67 -15.90 9.56 39.15
CA GLN A 67 -16.54 9.65 37.84
C GLN A 67 -17.37 10.94 37.67
N PRO A 68 -18.34 11.29 38.55
CA PRO A 68 -19.08 12.55 38.42
C PRO A 68 -18.23 13.79 38.72
N MET A 69 -17.20 13.70 39.58
CA MET A 69 -16.29 14.81 39.85
C MET A 69 -15.42 15.14 38.65
N PHE A 70 -14.81 14.13 38.02
CA PHE A 70 -14.03 14.29 36.80
C PHE A 70 -14.89 14.79 35.65
N GLU A 71 -16.11 14.25 35.48
CA GLU A 71 -17.03 14.77 34.46
C GLU A 71 -17.35 16.26 34.67
N ARG A 72 -17.59 16.68 35.91
CA ARG A 72 -17.81 18.11 36.24
C ARG A 72 -16.55 18.95 36.00
N LEU A 73 -15.37 18.44 36.34
CA LEU A 73 -14.09 19.11 36.15
C LEU A 73 -13.72 19.24 34.66
N PHE A 74 -13.86 18.16 33.89
CA PHE A 74 -13.63 18.14 32.44
C PHE A 74 -14.60 19.09 31.73
N LYS A 75 -15.88 19.09 32.10
CA LYS A 75 -16.85 20.07 31.57
C LYS A 75 -16.45 21.51 31.90
N ARG A 76 -15.97 21.78 33.12
CA ARG A 76 -15.48 23.11 33.52
C ARG A 76 -14.21 23.53 32.78
N MET A 77 -13.35 22.58 32.40
CA MET A 77 -12.17 22.83 31.57
C MET A 77 -12.45 22.85 30.05
N GLY A 78 -13.72 22.77 29.64
CA GLY A 78 -14.12 22.83 28.23
C GLY A 78 -13.93 21.52 27.45
N PHE A 79 -13.53 20.43 28.12
CA PHE A 79 -13.51 19.10 27.52
C PHE A 79 -14.94 18.57 27.48
N LYS A 80 -15.61 18.74 26.34
CA LYS A 80 -16.81 17.96 26.04
C LYS A 80 -16.36 16.57 25.56
N PRO A 81 -16.82 15.47 26.19
CA PRO A 81 -16.68 14.17 25.57
C PRO A 81 -17.33 14.24 24.19
N ARG A 82 -16.60 13.76 23.19
CA ARG A 82 -17.07 13.71 21.81
C ARG A 82 -18.21 12.69 21.72
N THR A 83 -19.44 13.16 21.92
CA THR A 83 -20.68 12.44 21.62
C THR A 83 -21.30 13.04 20.36
N ASP A 84 -20.57 13.01 19.26
CA ASP A 84 -21.10 13.18 17.91
C ASP A 84 -21.26 11.79 17.27
N ILE A 85 -22.14 10.97 17.87
CA ILE A 85 -22.98 10.14 17.01
C ILE A 85 -24.18 11.04 16.70
N ASP A 86 -23.95 12.03 15.85
CA ASP A 86 -25.03 12.54 15.03
C ASP A 86 -25.56 11.31 14.29
N LYS A 87 -26.81 10.95 14.57
CA LYS A 87 -27.62 10.25 13.59
C LYS A 87 -27.83 11.22 12.43
N HIS A 88 -26.80 11.41 11.61
CA HIS A 88 -27.02 11.84 10.25
C HIS A 88 -27.74 10.67 9.58
N ASP A 89 -28.99 10.91 9.20
CA ASP A 89 -29.72 10.10 8.20
C ASP A 89 -29.09 10.24 6.80
N ASP A 90 -27.77 10.31 6.75
CA ASP A 90 -26.91 10.20 5.58
C ASP A 90 -25.92 9.08 5.90
N MET A 91 -26.43 7.86 6.08
CA MET A 91 -25.57 6.69 5.94
C MET A 91 -25.05 6.75 4.51
N ILE A 92 -23.81 7.25 4.32
CA ILE A 92 -23.05 7.03 3.11
C ILE A 92 -22.87 5.52 3.05
N VAL A 93 -23.84 4.84 2.45
CA VAL A 93 -23.67 3.48 1.97
C VAL A 93 -22.65 3.62 0.85
N ILE A 94 -21.37 3.56 1.23
CA ILE A 94 -20.30 3.30 0.29
C ILE A 94 -20.58 1.87 -0.16
N ASP A 95 -21.33 1.76 -1.25
CA ASP A 95 -21.51 0.51 -1.95
C ASP A 95 -20.14 0.12 -2.50
N TYR A 96 -19.40 -0.59 -1.65
CA TYR A 96 -18.06 -1.07 -1.90
C TYR A 96 -18.06 -1.98 -3.13
N GLY A 97 -19.15 -2.72 -3.34
CA GLY A 97 -19.38 -3.55 -4.53
C GLY A 97 -19.37 -2.70 -5.80
N THR A 98 -20.29 -1.73 -5.92
CA THR A 98 -20.37 -0.91 -7.14
C THR A 98 -19.16 -0.01 -7.35
N THR A 99 -18.56 0.54 -6.28
CA THR A 99 -17.34 1.35 -6.41
C THR A 99 -16.14 0.51 -6.88
N ARG A 100 -15.98 -0.71 -6.37
CA ARG A 100 -14.93 -1.65 -6.81
C ARG A 100 -15.16 -2.09 -8.26
N GLU A 101 -16.40 -2.41 -8.62
CA GLU A 101 -16.76 -2.79 -9.98
C GLU A 101 -16.52 -1.66 -10.98
N GLN A 102 -16.95 -0.43 -10.69
CA GLN A 102 -16.71 0.71 -11.56
C GLN A 102 -15.22 0.96 -11.76
N LYS A 103 -14.40 0.84 -10.70
CA LYS A 103 -12.95 0.93 -10.80
C LYS A 103 -12.37 -0.18 -11.69
N LYS A 104 -12.85 -1.42 -11.53
CA LYS A 104 -12.43 -2.57 -12.35
C LYS A 104 -12.81 -2.37 -13.82
N ARG A 105 -14.06 -2.01 -14.12
CA ARG A 105 -14.54 -1.73 -15.49
C ARG A 105 -13.75 -0.61 -16.15
N LYS A 106 -13.54 0.51 -15.45
CA LYS A 106 -12.73 1.62 -15.95
C LYS A 106 -11.28 1.22 -16.22
N GLN A 107 -10.73 0.28 -15.45
CA GLN A 107 -9.39 -0.25 -15.68
C GLN A 107 -9.36 -1.19 -16.90
N GLU A 108 -10.34 -2.08 -17.04
CA GLU A 108 -10.49 -2.99 -18.19
C GLU A 108 -10.68 -2.19 -19.50
N GLU A 109 -11.54 -1.17 -19.51
CA GLU A 109 -11.75 -0.27 -20.64
C GLU A 109 -10.45 0.44 -21.07
N ARG A 110 -9.64 0.87 -20.10
CA ARG A 110 -8.32 1.49 -20.38
C ARG A 110 -7.36 0.49 -21.02
N VAL A 111 -7.34 -0.76 -20.54
CA VAL A 111 -6.49 -1.82 -21.10
C VAL A 111 -6.92 -2.13 -22.53
N ILE A 112 -8.22 -2.27 -22.78
CA ILE A 112 -8.78 -2.49 -24.13
C ILE A 112 -8.44 -1.32 -25.08
N ALA A 113 -8.55 -0.08 -24.61
CA ALA A 113 -8.19 1.09 -25.41
C ALA A 113 -6.69 1.14 -25.76
N LEU A 114 -5.82 0.76 -24.81
CA LEU A 114 -4.38 0.64 -25.05
C LEU A 114 -4.05 -0.50 -26.03
N GLU A 115 -4.70 -1.65 -25.88
CA GLU A 115 -4.56 -2.77 -26.82
C GLU A 115 -4.96 -2.36 -28.22
N SER A 116 -6.11 -1.71 -28.39
CA SER A 116 -6.54 -1.19 -29.68
C SER A 116 -5.51 -0.24 -30.30
N LYS A 117 -4.87 0.62 -29.49
CA LYS A 117 -3.81 1.53 -29.93
C LYS A 117 -2.55 0.77 -30.37
N VAL A 118 -2.16 -0.27 -29.63
CA VAL A 118 -1.00 -1.10 -29.96
C VAL A 118 -1.25 -1.94 -31.21
N VAL A 119 -2.41 -2.57 -31.34
CA VAL A 119 -2.78 -3.33 -32.56
C VAL A 119 -2.76 -2.43 -33.79
N LYS A 120 -3.32 -1.22 -33.68
CA LYS A 120 -3.26 -0.22 -34.76
C LYS A 120 -1.81 0.15 -35.11
N TYR A 121 -0.98 0.40 -34.10
CA TYR A 121 0.44 0.68 -34.29
C TYR A 121 1.18 -0.47 -35.00
N ILE A 122 0.96 -1.72 -34.58
CA ILE A 122 1.57 -2.90 -35.21
C ILE A 122 1.14 -2.97 -36.68
N GLY A 123 -0.14 -2.77 -36.97
CA GLY A 123 -0.66 -2.73 -38.33
C GLY A 123 0.01 -1.65 -39.19
N GLU A 124 0.11 -0.42 -38.69
CA GLU A 124 0.71 0.71 -39.43
C GLU A 124 2.21 0.52 -39.68
N ILE A 125 2.95 0.00 -38.70
CA ILE A 125 4.41 -0.09 -38.77
C ILE A 125 4.89 -1.37 -39.44
N MET A 126 4.24 -2.52 -39.18
CA MET A 126 4.72 -3.81 -39.68
C MET A 126 4.11 -4.21 -41.03
N SER A 127 3.01 -3.57 -41.46
CA SER A 127 2.37 -3.88 -42.76
C SER A 127 3.33 -3.82 -43.96
N PRO A 128 4.24 -2.84 -44.10
CA PRO A 128 5.18 -2.80 -45.23
C PRO A 128 6.26 -3.90 -45.19
N TYR A 129 6.50 -4.51 -44.03
CA TYR A 129 7.63 -5.42 -43.79
C TYR A 129 7.21 -6.87 -43.56
N THR A 130 5.91 -7.17 -43.61
CA THR A 130 5.36 -8.50 -43.35
C THR A 130 4.23 -8.81 -44.33
N THR A 131 3.99 -10.10 -44.57
CA THR A 131 2.79 -10.53 -45.30
C THR A 131 1.57 -10.45 -44.38
N GLU A 132 0.37 -10.36 -44.94
CA GLU A 132 -0.88 -10.31 -44.16
C GLU A 132 -0.97 -11.45 -43.14
N LYS A 133 -0.62 -12.69 -43.55
CA LYS A 133 -0.59 -13.86 -42.67
C LYS A 133 0.38 -13.70 -41.49
N GLN A 134 1.58 -13.17 -41.76
CA GLN A 134 2.60 -12.95 -40.72
C GLN A 134 2.22 -11.77 -39.82
N LEU A 135 1.56 -10.74 -40.36
CA LEU A 135 1.07 -9.60 -39.61
C LEU A 135 -0.03 -10.00 -38.63
N SER A 136 -1.02 -10.78 -39.07
CA SER A 136 -2.08 -11.30 -38.19
C SER A 136 -1.50 -12.14 -37.06
N LYS A 137 -0.56 -13.04 -37.38
CA LYS A 137 0.15 -13.84 -36.37
C LYS A 137 0.94 -12.98 -35.39
N LEU A 138 1.63 -11.95 -35.87
CA LEU A 138 2.39 -11.04 -35.03
C LEU A 138 1.47 -10.25 -34.07
N ILE A 139 0.30 -9.83 -34.54
CA ILE A 139 -0.71 -9.17 -33.71
C ILE A 139 -1.19 -10.11 -32.60
N GLU A 140 -1.52 -11.36 -32.94
CA GLU A 140 -1.97 -12.38 -31.99
C GLU A 140 -0.92 -12.64 -30.90
N LEU A 141 0.34 -12.90 -31.31
CA LEU A 141 1.46 -13.12 -30.39
C LEU A 141 1.75 -11.89 -29.52
N SER A 142 1.59 -10.68 -30.08
CA SER A 142 1.75 -9.44 -29.31
C SER A 142 0.67 -9.29 -28.25
N CYS A 143 -0.59 -9.58 -28.61
CA CYS A 143 -1.71 -9.57 -27.65
C CYS A 143 -1.50 -10.61 -26.55
N GLU A 144 -1.11 -11.84 -26.92
CA GLU A 144 -0.79 -12.89 -25.95
C GLU A 144 0.32 -12.46 -24.99
N PHE A 145 1.42 -11.93 -25.52
CA PHE A 145 2.52 -11.38 -24.71
C PHE A 145 2.05 -10.28 -23.73
N ILE A 146 1.15 -9.41 -24.17
CA ILE A 146 0.57 -8.33 -23.36
C ILE A 146 -0.27 -8.89 -22.19
N HIS A 147 -0.98 -10.00 -22.39
CA HIS A 147 -1.80 -10.63 -21.37
C HIS A 147 -1.02 -11.57 -20.42
N THR A 148 0.10 -12.13 -20.88
CA THR A 148 0.91 -13.07 -20.08
C THR A 148 1.65 -12.38 -18.93
N LYS A 149 1.40 -12.78 -17.68
CA LYS A 149 2.05 -12.20 -16.49
C LYS A 149 3.49 -12.67 -16.27
N LEU A 150 3.79 -13.88 -16.73
CA LEU A 150 5.08 -14.55 -16.57
C LEU A 150 6.02 -14.23 -17.74
N ALA A 151 7.21 -14.83 -17.71
CA ALA A 151 8.11 -14.82 -18.85
C ALA A 151 7.44 -15.51 -20.05
N PRO A 152 7.58 -14.96 -21.27
CA PRO A 152 7.01 -15.56 -22.47
C PRO A 152 7.71 -16.89 -22.80
N ASP A 153 6.92 -17.88 -23.20
CA ASP A 153 7.38 -19.21 -23.60
C ASP A 153 6.77 -19.61 -24.96
N PHE A 154 7.16 -18.86 -25.99
CA PHE A 154 6.71 -19.10 -27.36
C PHE A 154 7.55 -20.20 -28.04
N GLN A 155 6.89 -21.02 -28.84
CA GLN A 155 7.50 -22.15 -29.53
C GLN A 155 8.21 -21.71 -30.83
N GLU A 156 9.10 -22.54 -31.37
CA GLU A 156 9.76 -22.25 -32.66
C GLU A 156 8.75 -22.11 -33.82
N SER A 157 7.59 -22.78 -33.72
CA SER A 157 6.48 -22.62 -34.66
C SER A 157 5.92 -21.20 -34.68
N ASP A 158 6.13 -20.41 -33.63
CA ASP A 158 5.60 -19.06 -33.45
C ASP A 158 6.48 -18.00 -34.10
N ALA A 159 7.63 -18.40 -34.64
CA ALA A 159 8.52 -17.52 -35.40
C ALA A 159 7.76 -16.77 -36.50
N VAL A 160 8.03 -15.47 -36.59
CA VAL A 160 7.49 -14.54 -37.57
C VAL A 160 8.60 -14.12 -38.51
N THR A 161 8.33 -14.20 -39.81
CA THR A 161 9.27 -13.70 -40.83
C THR A 161 8.97 -12.24 -41.12
N VAL A 162 9.99 -11.41 -40.98
CA VAL A 162 9.98 -9.97 -41.32
C VAL A 162 10.97 -9.69 -42.44
N SER A 163 10.76 -8.60 -43.17
CA SER A 163 11.70 -8.12 -44.19
C SER A 163 13.07 -7.79 -43.58
N ASP A 164 14.15 -8.17 -44.29
CA ASP A 164 15.55 -7.86 -43.93
C ASP A 164 15.85 -6.35 -43.94
N GLU A 165 14.91 -5.54 -44.44
CA GLU A 165 14.94 -4.09 -44.36
C GLU A 165 14.87 -3.53 -42.94
N LEU A 166 14.34 -4.31 -41.99
CA LEU A 166 14.27 -3.94 -40.58
C LEU A 166 15.56 -4.37 -39.88
N SER A 167 16.22 -3.41 -39.25
CA SER A 167 17.38 -3.69 -38.42
C SER A 167 16.96 -4.32 -37.08
N THR A 168 17.91 -4.95 -36.40
CA THR A 168 17.69 -5.45 -35.03
C THR A 168 17.32 -4.32 -34.06
N MET A 169 17.81 -3.10 -34.31
CA MET A 169 17.42 -1.90 -33.55
C MET A 169 15.94 -1.55 -33.77
N ASP A 170 15.44 -1.65 -35.01
CA ASP A 170 14.04 -1.40 -35.32
C ASP A 170 13.11 -2.36 -34.58
N LEU A 171 13.48 -3.65 -34.54
CA LEU A 171 12.73 -4.68 -33.82
C LEU A 171 12.81 -4.50 -32.29
N MET A 172 13.93 -3.98 -31.78
CA MET A 172 14.05 -3.59 -30.36
C MET A 172 13.12 -2.42 -30.03
N HIS A 173 13.07 -1.38 -30.87
CA HIS A 173 12.14 -0.25 -30.70
C HIS A 173 10.68 -0.68 -30.80
N TYR A 174 10.36 -1.58 -31.73
CA TYR A 174 9.07 -2.23 -31.82
C TYR A 174 8.68 -2.91 -30.50
N GLY A 175 9.55 -3.78 -29.97
CA GLY A 175 9.32 -4.47 -28.70
C GLY A 175 9.12 -3.50 -27.54
N TRP A 176 9.89 -2.42 -27.49
CA TRP A 176 9.71 -1.38 -26.47
C TRP A 176 8.35 -0.68 -26.57
N ASN A 177 7.91 -0.34 -27.79
CA ASN A 177 6.65 0.37 -28.03
C ASN A 177 5.41 -0.46 -27.64
N ILE A 178 5.44 -1.77 -27.85
CA ILE A 178 4.35 -2.67 -27.44
C ILE A 178 4.39 -2.98 -25.93
N ALA A 179 5.57 -3.08 -25.34
CA ALA A 179 5.76 -3.51 -23.95
C ALA A 179 5.50 -2.38 -22.95
N LYS A 180 5.92 -1.16 -23.29
CA LYS A 180 5.93 -0.02 -22.37
C LYS A 180 4.54 0.39 -21.88
N PRO A 181 3.48 0.47 -22.72
CA PRO A 181 2.14 0.85 -22.28
C PRO A 181 1.57 -0.08 -21.19
N PHE A 182 1.97 -1.36 -21.21
CA PHE A 182 1.51 -2.38 -20.25
C PHE A 182 2.49 -2.62 -19.10
N GLY A 183 3.59 -1.86 -19.04
CA GLY A 183 4.59 -1.98 -17.97
C GLY A 183 5.33 -3.32 -17.96
N LYS A 184 5.50 -3.98 -19.11
CA LYS A 184 6.22 -5.25 -19.19
C LYS A 184 7.70 -5.08 -18.86
N PRO A 185 8.32 -6.01 -18.11
CA PRO A 185 9.75 -5.98 -17.83
C PRO A 185 10.59 -6.08 -19.11
N CYS A 186 11.71 -5.35 -19.17
CA CYS A 186 12.62 -5.38 -20.32
C CYS A 186 13.11 -6.79 -20.65
N GLY A 187 13.38 -7.62 -19.64
CA GLY A 187 13.83 -9.01 -19.83
C GLY A 187 12.77 -9.87 -20.51
N HIS A 188 11.49 -9.72 -20.14
CA HIS A 188 10.39 -10.44 -20.79
C HIS A 188 10.24 -9.99 -22.25
N THR A 189 10.33 -8.68 -22.50
CA THR A 189 10.31 -8.14 -23.87
C THR A 189 11.48 -8.68 -24.71
N ALA A 190 12.68 -8.79 -24.13
CA ALA A 190 13.85 -9.33 -24.82
C ALA A 190 13.68 -10.81 -25.19
N LEU A 191 13.14 -11.62 -24.28
CA LEU A 191 12.81 -13.03 -24.54
C LEU A 191 11.75 -13.17 -25.64
N PHE A 192 10.67 -12.40 -25.54
CA PHE A 192 9.63 -12.33 -26.57
C PHE A 192 10.22 -12.06 -27.95
N LEU A 193 10.97 -10.96 -28.09
CA LEU A 193 11.59 -10.59 -29.38
C LEU A 193 12.51 -11.67 -29.92
N LYS A 194 13.29 -12.32 -29.05
CA LYS A 194 14.22 -13.40 -29.44
C LYS A 194 13.46 -14.63 -29.96
N GLN A 195 12.33 -14.97 -29.35
CA GLN A 195 11.49 -16.11 -29.74
C GLN A 195 10.70 -15.84 -31.03
N ILE A 196 10.08 -14.65 -31.17
CA ILE A 196 9.24 -14.34 -32.33
C ILE A 196 10.05 -13.89 -33.55
N PHE A 197 11.25 -13.35 -33.37
CA PHE A 197 12.16 -12.97 -34.47
C PHE A 197 13.52 -13.69 -34.37
N PRO A 198 13.55 -15.03 -34.42
CA PRO A 198 14.76 -15.81 -34.17
C PRO A 198 15.82 -15.60 -35.26
N VAL A 199 15.41 -15.28 -36.49
CA VAL A 199 16.32 -14.97 -37.59
C VAL A 199 17.04 -13.65 -37.36
N ALA A 200 16.31 -12.59 -37.06
CA ALA A 200 16.89 -11.26 -36.86
C ALA A 200 17.81 -11.21 -35.63
N PHE A 201 17.42 -11.90 -34.55
CA PHE A 201 18.20 -11.90 -33.31
C PHE A 201 19.15 -13.10 -33.19
N ARG A 202 19.37 -13.94 -34.21
CA ARG A 202 20.17 -15.17 -34.12
C ARG A 202 21.49 -14.97 -33.36
N ASN A 203 22.23 -13.92 -33.70
CA ASN A 203 23.55 -13.60 -33.15
C ASN A 203 23.54 -12.59 -31.99
N THR A 204 22.36 -12.26 -31.45
CA THR A 204 22.21 -11.30 -30.35
C THR A 204 21.73 -12.01 -29.09
N GLU A 205 22.46 -11.86 -28.00
CA GLU A 205 22.07 -12.41 -26.69
C GLU A 205 20.88 -11.66 -26.09
N VAL A 206 20.04 -12.36 -25.34
CA VAL A 206 18.86 -11.79 -24.66
C VAL A 206 19.24 -10.60 -23.78
N TYR A 207 20.33 -10.70 -23.02
CA TYR A 207 20.86 -9.61 -22.20
C TYR A 207 21.19 -8.36 -23.03
N THR A 208 21.75 -8.54 -24.22
CA THR A 208 22.07 -7.43 -25.13
C THR A 208 20.80 -6.76 -25.65
N ILE A 209 19.77 -7.55 -25.99
CA ILE A 209 18.46 -7.03 -26.42
C ILE A 209 17.86 -6.18 -25.29
N GLU A 210 17.82 -6.72 -24.06
CA GLU A 210 17.28 -6.05 -22.88
C GLU A 210 17.91 -4.67 -22.66
N LYS A 211 19.25 -4.58 -22.71
CA LYS A 211 19.98 -3.31 -22.51
C LYS A 211 19.79 -2.33 -23.66
N LYS A 212 19.53 -2.82 -24.88
CA LYS A 212 19.46 -2.00 -26.09
C LYS A 212 18.03 -1.69 -26.57
N LEU A 213 16.99 -2.15 -25.87
CA LEU A 213 15.58 -1.85 -26.18
C LEU A 213 15.27 -0.36 -26.44
N ARG A 214 16.05 0.54 -25.82
CA ARG A 214 15.86 2.00 -25.90
C ARG A 214 17.03 2.74 -26.57
N LEU A 215 17.98 2.01 -27.15
CA LEU A 215 19.20 2.59 -27.68
C LEU A 215 18.87 3.44 -28.92
N ASN A 216 19.27 4.71 -28.92
CA ASN A 216 19.06 5.62 -30.05
C ASN A 216 17.57 5.77 -30.46
N PRO A 217 16.71 6.27 -29.57
CA PRO A 217 15.24 6.20 -29.70
C PRO A 217 14.64 6.88 -30.94
N MET A 218 15.41 7.73 -31.63
CA MET A 218 14.99 8.50 -32.81
C MET A 218 15.59 7.97 -34.12
N GLN A 219 16.45 6.95 -34.05
CA GLN A 219 17.09 6.32 -35.20
C GLN A 219 16.35 5.05 -35.63
N GLY A 220 16.59 4.62 -36.87
CA GLY A 220 15.90 3.48 -37.48
C GLY A 220 14.64 3.84 -38.26
N LYS A 221 14.09 2.85 -38.95
CA LYS A 221 12.78 2.91 -39.61
C LYS A 221 11.65 2.91 -38.57
N ILE A 222 11.84 2.16 -37.48
CA ILE A 222 10.90 2.12 -36.35
C ILE A 222 11.46 2.98 -35.22
N ARG A 223 10.75 4.05 -34.87
CA ARG A 223 11.13 4.98 -33.78
C ARG A 223 10.37 4.66 -32.51
N ILE A 224 10.94 5.05 -31.36
CA ILE A 224 10.23 4.95 -30.08
C ILE A 224 9.09 5.97 -30.05
N ASN A 225 7.87 5.47 -29.96
CA ASN A 225 6.66 6.28 -29.94
C ASN A 225 6.18 6.45 -28.49
N LYS A 226 6.44 7.64 -27.93
CA LYS A 226 6.01 8.00 -26.57
C LYS A 226 4.50 8.21 -26.47
N ASP A 227 3.82 8.48 -27.58
CA ASP A 227 2.39 8.78 -27.60
C ASP A 227 1.56 7.51 -27.34
N ILE A 228 2.04 6.34 -27.76
CA ILE A 228 1.45 5.04 -27.39
C ILE A 228 1.48 4.83 -25.87
N ALA A 229 2.51 5.38 -25.22
CA ALA A 229 2.75 5.26 -23.78
C ALA A 229 2.13 6.38 -22.93
N VAL A 230 1.29 7.27 -23.48
CA VAL A 230 0.72 8.40 -22.73
C VAL A 230 -0.11 7.93 -21.53
N ASN A 231 0.60 7.96 -20.42
CA ASN A 231 0.31 8.08 -19.00
C ASN A 231 -0.85 7.30 -18.37
N ARG A 232 -0.45 6.30 -17.58
CA ARG A 232 -1.16 5.77 -16.39
C ARG A 232 -1.46 6.86 -15.33
N SER A 233 -0.89 8.07 -15.46
CA SER A 233 -0.86 9.09 -14.40
C SER A 233 -1.41 10.48 -14.76
N GLU A 234 -1.92 10.74 -15.97
CA GLU A 234 -2.25 12.13 -16.41
C GLU A 234 -3.71 12.39 -16.80
N VAL A 235 -4.66 11.60 -16.29
CA VAL A 235 -6.09 11.95 -16.39
C VAL A 235 -6.66 12.19 -14.99
N LEU A 236 -6.12 13.22 -14.32
CA LEU A 236 -6.87 14.00 -13.35
C LEU A 236 -6.27 15.40 -13.22
N SER A 237 -6.60 16.29 -14.15
CA SER A 237 -6.59 17.73 -13.90
C SER A 237 -7.57 18.42 -14.85
N PRO A 238 -8.64 19.05 -14.35
CA PRO A 238 -9.51 19.89 -15.17
C PRO A 238 -8.85 21.25 -15.45
N GLU A 239 -9.05 21.73 -16.67
CA GLU A 239 -8.69 23.08 -17.13
C GLU A 239 -9.53 24.21 -16.50
N HIS A 240 -9.01 25.43 -16.71
CA HIS A 240 -9.61 26.78 -16.61
C HIS A 240 -9.39 27.48 -15.26
N THR A 241 -8.93 28.73 -15.13
CA THR A 241 -8.79 29.87 -16.06
C THR A 241 -7.78 30.88 -15.51
N ALA A 242 -7.20 31.69 -16.40
CA ALA A 242 -6.16 32.71 -16.19
C ALA A 242 -6.42 33.81 -15.13
N CYS A 243 -5.36 34.31 -14.49
CA CYS A 243 -4.97 35.74 -14.59
C CYS A 243 -3.65 36.10 -13.85
N LYS A 244 -2.72 36.68 -14.63
CA LYS A 244 -1.81 37.83 -14.37
C LYS A 244 -0.98 37.91 -13.06
N LYS A 245 0.36 38.01 -13.25
CA LYS A 245 1.36 38.56 -12.30
C LYS A 245 1.04 40.02 -11.94
N PRO A 246 1.42 40.50 -10.73
CA PRO A 246 2.68 41.24 -10.62
C PRO A 246 3.47 40.99 -9.31
N SER A 247 4.78 41.21 -9.37
CA SER A 247 5.72 41.36 -8.23
C SER A 247 5.97 42.86 -7.92
N PRO A 248 6.78 43.29 -6.91
CA PRO A 248 7.21 42.72 -5.61
C PRO A 248 7.14 43.76 -4.43
N MET A 249 7.22 43.34 -3.15
CA MET A 249 8.14 43.91 -2.12
C MET A 249 7.90 43.46 -0.65
N LYS A 250 9.02 43.12 0.01
CA LYS A 250 9.46 43.36 1.41
C LYS A 250 8.88 42.58 2.62
N LYS A 251 9.70 41.59 3.04
CA LYS A 251 10.17 41.19 4.41
C LYS A 251 9.33 41.54 5.66
N LYS A 252 8.93 40.52 6.44
CA LYS A 252 9.47 40.20 7.81
C LYS A 252 8.86 38.90 8.39
N VAL A 253 9.68 38.23 9.21
CA VAL A 253 9.54 36.88 9.80
C VAL A 253 8.64 36.86 11.05
N LYS A 254 7.79 35.83 11.22
CA LYS A 254 7.67 35.07 12.48
C LYS A 254 6.88 33.74 12.32
N ILE A 255 7.41 32.75 13.03
CA ILE A 255 7.15 31.31 13.10
C ILE A 255 5.76 30.97 13.68
N GLY A 256 5.13 29.88 13.20
CA GLY A 256 3.92 29.30 13.81
C GLY A 256 3.27 28.15 13.02
N SER A 257 3.92 26.98 13.05
CA SER A 257 3.46 25.61 12.75
C SER A 257 2.00 25.35 12.29
N LYS A 258 1.82 24.83 11.05
CA LYS A 258 0.77 23.85 10.67
C LYS A 258 1.16 22.97 9.45
N SER A 259 2.44 22.61 9.27
CA SER A 259 2.92 21.90 8.06
C SER A 259 3.39 20.46 8.29
N ALA A 260 3.46 19.98 9.54
CA ALA A 260 4.02 18.65 9.82
C ALA A 260 3.00 17.50 9.66
N GLN A 261 1.70 17.79 9.78
CA GLN A 261 0.65 16.77 9.73
C GLN A 261 0.18 16.44 8.30
N GLU A 262 0.22 17.41 7.37
CA GLU A 262 -0.04 17.16 5.95
C GLU A 262 1.18 16.55 5.22
N ALA A 263 2.41 16.79 5.69
CA ALA A 263 3.61 16.13 5.15
C ALA A 263 3.71 14.66 5.57
N ALA A 264 3.30 14.30 6.80
CA ALA A 264 3.31 12.91 7.27
C ALA A 264 2.28 12.01 6.55
N ILE A 265 1.20 12.58 6.00
CA ILE A 265 0.21 11.83 5.21
C ILE A 265 0.71 11.59 3.77
N ALA A 266 1.63 12.42 3.27
CA ALA A 266 2.26 12.24 1.96
C ALA A 266 3.41 11.22 1.98
N ASP A 267 4.11 11.08 3.12
CA ASP A 267 5.27 10.18 3.28
C ASP A 267 4.87 8.72 3.56
N MET A 268 3.70 8.46 4.19
CA MET A 268 3.24 7.10 4.50
C MET A 268 2.64 6.32 3.31
N LEU A 269 2.54 6.94 2.12
CA LEU A 269 2.00 6.29 0.91
C LEU A 269 3.07 5.99 -0.15
N GLU A 270 4.34 6.23 0.15
CA GLU A 270 5.46 5.93 -0.76
C GLU A 270 6.30 4.70 -0.36
N ASP A 271 6.15 4.15 0.86
CA ASP A 271 6.85 2.93 1.27
C ASP A 271 5.92 1.72 1.31
N GLY A 272 5.89 0.97 0.20
CA GLY A 272 5.07 -0.25 0.12
C GLY A 272 5.28 -1.14 -1.10
N PHE A 273 6.51 -1.28 -1.61
CA PHE A 273 6.93 -2.54 -2.26
C PHE A 273 8.47 -2.65 -2.37
N SER A 274 9.15 -2.97 -1.27
CA SER A 274 10.32 -3.85 -1.33
C SER A 274 9.80 -5.28 -1.13
N GLY A 275 10.24 -6.19 -2.00
CA GLY A 275 9.58 -7.48 -2.16
C GLY A 275 9.61 -8.35 -0.91
N THR A 276 8.49 -9.01 -0.65
CA THR A 276 8.46 -10.42 -0.28
C THR A 276 7.16 -11.03 -0.79
N THR A 277 7.29 -12.30 -1.12
CA THR A 277 6.33 -13.21 -1.72
C THR A 277 5.18 -13.48 -0.77
N ASP A 278 3.97 -13.02 -1.08
CA ASP A 278 2.75 -13.53 -0.43
C ASP A 278 2.07 -14.55 -1.36
N LEU A 279 2.60 -15.76 -1.25
CA LEU A 279 2.04 -17.02 -1.71
C LEU A 279 1.10 -17.53 -0.61
N GLU A 280 -0.06 -16.90 -0.38
CA GLU A 280 -0.99 -17.42 0.64
C GLU A 280 -2.47 -17.05 0.47
N ASP A 281 -2.90 -16.62 -0.71
CA ASP A 281 -4.32 -16.26 -0.95
C ASP A 281 -4.95 -16.98 -2.16
N LEU A 282 -4.46 -18.18 -2.49
CA LEU A 282 -4.96 -18.99 -3.63
C LEU A 282 -5.27 -20.45 -3.28
N LEU A 283 -5.66 -20.75 -2.05
CA LEU A 283 -6.19 -22.07 -1.69
C LEU A 283 -7.37 -21.94 -0.72
N LEU A 284 -8.52 -21.52 -1.23
CA LEU A 284 -9.84 -21.89 -0.71
C LEU A 284 -10.88 -21.89 -1.85
N GLU A 285 -10.71 -22.83 -2.77
CA GLU A 285 -11.81 -23.49 -3.48
C GLU A 285 -11.57 -25.00 -3.36
N ASP A 286 -12.01 -25.56 -2.24
CA ASP A 286 -12.74 -26.83 -2.07
C ASP A 286 -13.05 -27.05 -0.57
#